data_AF-A0A9X0CR31-F1
#
_entry.id   AF-A0A9X0CR31-F1
#
_cell.length_a   1.000
_cell.length_b   1.000
_cell.length_c   1.000
_cell.angle_alpha   90.00
_cell.angle_beta   90.00
_cell.angle_gamma   90.00
#
_symmetry.space_group_name_H-M   'P 1'
#
loop_
_entity.id
_entity.type
_entity.pdbx_description
1 polymer ?
#
loop_
_entity_poly.entity_id
_entity_poly.type
_entity_poly.pdbx_seq_one_letter_code
_entity_poly.pdbx_strand_id
1 'polypeptide(L)'
;MTTESVSGNSLLRQSTATSDNDELYNSRHWPKLEGAILLILQQNPGQFIPISYEEMYSTVYKCVCQQYADKMYHNLIELVTSYLRRVAEELQLTPAEAYLEKFNFAMAQFFQAVSGIVAIFSYMNRFYVTPKLHTDLKKELWKLFTNLVADNAFLFGVIEEASSKPFGVDPQIMMSIIKGLHSLNPEFSIRNPVLFARFIPNILPPTQCDQLPSLIQEDRLLQENLVTSQGFTREETGKKRSGEDFQGR
;
A
#
# COMPACT_ATOMS: atom_id res chain seq x y z
N MET A 1 -35.86 -59.72 -27.47
CA MET A 1 -35.59 -58.59 -28.38
C MET A 1 -36.81 -57.71 -28.29
N THR A 2 -36.80 -56.52 -27.68
CA THR A 2 -35.90 -55.38 -27.87
C THR A 2 -35.89 -54.51 -26.61
N THR A 3 -34.71 -54.05 -26.21
CA THR A 3 -34.49 -53.02 -25.18
C THR A 3 -34.21 -51.70 -25.88
N GLU A 4 -35.11 -50.73 -25.83
CA GLU A 4 -34.83 -49.37 -26.27
C GLU A 4 -34.35 -48.51 -25.10
N SER A 5 -33.08 -48.15 -25.19
CA SER A 5 -32.33 -47.24 -24.33
C SER A 5 -32.72 -45.78 -24.61
N VAL A 6 -33.44 -45.15 -23.68
CA VAL A 6 -33.57 -43.69 -23.65
C VAL A 6 -32.40 -43.13 -22.83
N SER A 7 -31.29 -42.84 -23.50
CA SER A 7 -30.15 -42.10 -22.95
C SER A 7 -29.81 -40.99 -23.92
N GLY A 8 -30.53 -39.87 -23.80
CA GLY A 8 -30.31 -38.71 -24.66
C GLY A 8 -31.14 -37.53 -24.20
N ASN A 9 -30.74 -36.87 -23.11
CA ASN A 9 -31.21 -35.51 -22.78
C ASN A 9 -30.38 -34.77 -21.70
N SER A 10 -29.23 -35.29 -21.26
CA SER A 10 -28.48 -34.67 -20.16
C SER A 10 -27.51 -33.55 -20.58
N LEU A 11 -27.07 -33.51 -21.85
CA LEU A 11 -26.03 -32.58 -22.31
C LEU A 11 -26.59 -31.20 -22.74
N LEU A 12 -27.75 -31.15 -23.38
CA LEU A 12 -28.37 -29.90 -23.85
C LEU A 12 -28.92 -29.03 -22.70
N ARG A 13 -29.22 -29.62 -21.54
CA ARG A 13 -29.72 -28.90 -20.36
C ARG A 13 -28.61 -28.25 -19.54
N GLN A 14 -27.37 -28.72 -19.68
CA GLN A 14 -26.20 -28.11 -19.02
C GLN A 14 -25.72 -26.87 -19.77
N SER A 15 -25.76 -26.87 -21.12
CA SER A 15 -25.27 -25.77 -21.95
C SER A 15 -26.15 -24.53 -21.96
N THR A 16 -27.47 -24.66 -21.75
CA THR A 16 -28.39 -23.52 -21.63
C THR A 16 -28.35 -22.89 -20.24
N ALA A 17 -28.22 -23.71 -19.19
CA ALA A 17 -28.12 -23.22 -17.81
C ALA A 17 -26.81 -22.47 -17.52
N THR A 18 -25.71 -22.77 -18.22
CA THR A 18 -24.46 -22.00 -18.11
C THR A 18 -24.56 -20.62 -18.78
N SER A 19 -25.28 -20.52 -19.90
CA SER A 19 -25.45 -19.25 -20.63
C SER A 19 -26.26 -18.23 -19.82
N ASP A 20 -27.38 -18.64 -19.22
CA ASP A 20 -28.23 -17.75 -18.41
C ASP A 20 -27.54 -17.29 -17.12
N ASN A 21 -26.73 -18.15 -16.51
CA ASN A 21 -25.96 -17.80 -15.30
C ASN A 21 -24.78 -16.87 -15.64
N ASP A 22 -24.13 -17.04 -16.80
CA ASP A 22 -23.06 -16.15 -17.25
C ASP A 22 -23.59 -14.75 -17.56
N GLU A 23 -24.78 -14.67 -18.16
CA GLU A 23 -25.46 -13.40 -18.40
C GLU A 23 -25.85 -12.71 -17.08
N LEU A 24 -26.34 -13.45 -16.08
CA LEU A 24 -26.65 -12.91 -14.75
C LEU A 24 -25.40 -12.37 -14.03
N TYR A 25 -24.27 -13.09 -14.12
CA TYR A 25 -23.00 -12.61 -13.58
C TYR A 25 -22.58 -11.29 -14.24
N ASN A 26 -22.53 -11.26 -15.57
CA ASN A 26 -22.04 -10.11 -16.35
C ASN A 26 -22.97 -8.89 -16.26
N SER A 27 -24.29 -9.11 -16.22
CA SER A 27 -25.28 -8.02 -16.25
C SER A 27 -25.64 -7.47 -14.87
N ARG A 28 -25.51 -8.28 -13.81
CA ARG A 28 -26.07 -7.94 -12.49
C ARG A 28 -25.08 -8.05 -11.34
N HIS A 29 -24.35 -9.16 -11.23
CA HIS A 29 -23.48 -9.37 -10.07
C HIS A 29 -22.18 -8.58 -10.19
N TRP A 30 -21.47 -8.69 -11.30
CA TRP A 30 -20.19 -8.01 -11.50
C TRP A 30 -20.32 -6.49 -11.54
N PRO A 31 -21.23 -5.86 -12.32
CA PRO A 31 -21.31 -4.40 -12.38
C PRO A 31 -21.58 -3.74 -11.02
N LYS A 32 -22.32 -4.45 -10.15
CA LYS A 32 -22.59 -4.01 -8.78
C LYS A 32 -21.34 -4.05 -7.92
N LEU A 33 -20.58 -5.14 -7.98
CA LEU A 33 -19.32 -5.28 -7.26
C LEU A 33 -18.28 -4.29 -7.79
N GLU A 34 -18.15 -4.16 -9.10
CA GLU A 34 -17.28 -3.22 -9.78
C GLU A 34 -17.56 -1.78 -9.35
N GLY A 35 -18.83 -1.35 -9.38
CA GLY A 35 -19.21 -0.02 -8.91
C GLY A 35 -18.83 0.21 -7.44
N ALA A 36 -19.07 -0.77 -6.57
CA ALA A 36 -18.68 -0.67 -5.17
C ALA A 36 -17.15 -0.61 -4.99
N ILE A 37 -16.38 -1.41 -5.73
CA ILE A 37 -14.91 -1.40 -5.69
C ILE A 37 -14.36 -0.05 -6.16
N LEU A 38 -14.90 0.50 -7.25
CA LEU A 38 -14.48 1.81 -7.76
C LEU A 38 -14.75 2.91 -6.75
N LEU A 39 -15.92 2.90 -6.08
CA LEU A 39 -16.22 3.84 -5.00
C LEU A 39 -15.23 3.69 -3.83
N ILE A 40 -14.89 2.46 -3.45
CA ILE A 40 -13.90 2.20 -2.39
C ILE A 40 -12.51 2.70 -2.78
N LEU A 41 -12.09 2.51 -4.03
CA LEU A 41 -10.78 2.95 -4.54
C LEU A 41 -10.69 4.47 -4.64
N GLN A 42 -11.77 5.16 -5.01
CA GLN A 42 -11.78 6.61 -5.18
C GLN A 42 -12.08 7.38 -3.89
N GLN A 43 -12.42 6.68 -2.81
CA GLN A 43 -12.79 7.32 -1.54
C GLN A 43 -11.61 8.04 -0.90
N ASN A 44 -11.83 9.25 -0.39
CA ASN A 44 -10.81 9.94 0.41
C ASN A 44 -10.54 9.20 1.73
N PRO A 45 -9.28 9.16 2.21
CA PRO A 45 -8.96 8.55 3.50
C PRO A 45 -9.80 9.14 4.65
N GLY A 46 -10.35 8.28 5.50
CA GLY A 46 -11.15 8.66 6.67
C GLY A 46 -12.62 9.03 6.41
N GLN A 47 -13.08 9.06 5.16
CA GLN A 47 -14.49 9.36 4.84
C GLN A 47 -15.38 8.10 4.86
N PHE A 48 -16.63 8.25 5.30
CA PHE A 48 -17.64 7.18 5.27
C PHE A 48 -18.00 6.79 3.83
N ILE A 49 -18.00 5.49 3.54
CA ILE A 49 -18.35 4.93 2.24
C ILE A 49 -19.80 4.45 2.30
N PRO A 50 -20.72 5.00 1.48
CA PRO A 50 -22.13 4.60 1.47
C PRO A 50 -22.33 3.29 0.69
N ILE A 51 -21.73 2.19 1.15
CA ILE A 51 -21.91 0.85 0.60
C ILE A 51 -22.49 -0.10 1.64
N SER A 52 -23.37 -0.99 1.19
CA SER A 52 -23.82 -2.11 2.01
C SER A 52 -22.81 -3.26 1.91
N TYR A 53 -21.93 -3.37 2.91
CA TYR A 53 -20.96 -4.48 2.99
C TYR A 53 -21.65 -5.85 3.00
N GLU A 54 -22.78 -5.96 3.70
CA GLU A 54 -23.57 -7.20 3.76
C GLU A 54 -24.07 -7.61 2.37
N GLU A 55 -24.58 -6.64 1.59
CA GLU A 55 -25.11 -6.89 0.26
C GLU A 55 -23.99 -7.26 -0.72
N MET A 56 -22.84 -6.58 -0.65
CA MET A 56 -21.68 -6.90 -1.48
C MET A 56 -21.13 -8.28 -1.14
N TYR A 57 -20.92 -8.57 0.15
CA TYR A 57 -20.47 -9.88 0.61
C TYR A 57 -21.44 -11.01 0.19
N SER A 58 -22.76 -10.79 0.34
CA SER A 58 -23.78 -11.74 -0.11
C SER A 58 -23.73 -12.00 -1.61
N THR A 59 -23.40 -10.97 -2.40
CA THR A 59 -23.22 -11.09 -3.85
C THR A 59 -21.97 -11.92 -4.18
N VAL A 60 -20.85 -11.67 -3.51
CA VAL A 60 -19.62 -12.46 -3.65
C VAL A 60 -19.87 -13.93 -3.27
N TYR A 61 -20.53 -14.18 -2.14
CA TYR A 61 -20.89 -15.54 -1.70
C TYR A 61 -21.66 -16.30 -2.79
N LYS A 62 -22.71 -15.69 -3.35
CA LYS A 62 -23.50 -16.29 -4.44
C LYS A 62 -22.65 -16.59 -5.67
N CYS A 63 -21.79 -15.66 -6.08
CA CYS A 63 -20.89 -15.85 -7.21
C CYS A 63 -19.91 -17.01 -6.98
N VAL A 64 -19.34 -17.12 -5.78
CA VAL A 64 -18.44 -18.24 -5.44
C VAL A 64 -19.19 -19.58 -5.47
N CYS A 65 -20.39 -19.65 -4.90
CA CYS A 65 -21.23 -20.87 -4.95
C CYS A 65 -21.59 -21.29 -6.38
N GLN A 66 -21.78 -20.32 -7.27
CA GLN A 66 -22.05 -20.52 -8.70
C GLN A 66 -20.79 -20.79 -9.53
N GLN A 67 -19.63 -21.03 -8.90
CA GLN A 67 -18.34 -21.31 -9.57
C GLN A 67 -17.74 -20.13 -10.35
N TYR A 68 -18.17 -18.89 -10.09
CA TYR A 68 -17.58 -17.68 -10.69
C TYR A 68 -16.36 -17.13 -9.96
N ALA A 69 -15.83 -17.83 -8.96
CA ALA A 69 -14.72 -17.34 -8.15
C ALA A 69 -13.47 -16.98 -8.97
N ASP A 70 -13.14 -17.79 -9.97
CA ASP A 70 -12.00 -17.56 -10.84
C ASP A 70 -12.15 -16.32 -11.72
N LYS A 71 -13.27 -16.23 -12.43
CA LYS A 71 -13.61 -15.08 -13.27
C LYS A 71 -13.68 -13.78 -12.46
N MET A 72 -14.31 -13.83 -11.28
CA MET A 72 -14.42 -12.70 -10.36
C MET A 72 -13.07 -12.24 -9.81
N TYR A 73 -12.18 -13.18 -9.49
CA TYR A 73 -10.81 -12.85 -9.12
C TYR A 73 -10.09 -12.11 -10.25
N HIS A 74 -10.14 -12.64 -11.48
CA HIS A 74 -9.52 -12.01 -12.64
C HIS A 74 -10.08 -10.60 -12.89
N ASN A 75 -11.40 -10.43 -12.87
CA ASN A 75 -12.02 -9.12 -13.07
C ASN A 75 -11.63 -8.13 -11.96
N LEU A 76 -11.52 -8.57 -10.70
CA LEU A 76 -11.05 -7.73 -9.60
C LEU A 76 -9.61 -7.26 -9.81
N ILE A 77 -8.70 -8.18 -10.16
CA ILE A 77 -7.30 -7.86 -10.41
C ILE A 77 -7.16 -6.91 -11.61
N GLU A 78 -7.91 -7.12 -12.68
CA GLU A 78 -7.92 -6.27 -13.86
C GLU A 78 -8.45 -4.85 -13.55
N LEU A 79 -9.54 -4.76 -12.79
CA LEU A 79 -10.14 -3.49 -12.37
C LEU A 79 -9.15 -2.67 -11.52
N VAL A 80 -8.57 -3.29 -10.50
CA VAL A 80 -7.58 -2.63 -9.63
C VAL A 80 -6.32 -2.26 -10.41
N THR A 81 -5.84 -3.15 -11.29
CA THR A 81 -4.69 -2.85 -12.17
C THR A 81 -4.96 -1.62 -13.04
N SER A 82 -6.13 -1.56 -13.66
CA SER A 82 -6.52 -0.44 -14.52
C SER A 82 -6.61 0.88 -13.75
N TYR A 83 -7.17 0.85 -12.55
CA TYR A 83 -7.20 2.00 -11.65
C TYR A 83 -5.78 2.45 -11.26
N LEU A 84 -4.92 1.53 -10.83
CA LEU A 84 -3.56 1.85 -10.41
C LEU A 84 -2.68 2.39 -11.54
N ARG A 85 -2.89 1.93 -12.78
CA ARG A 85 -2.21 2.52 -13.95
C ARG A 85 -2.58 3.98 -14.13
N ARG A 86 -3.85 4.34 -14.01
CA ARG A 86 -4.30 5.74 -14.07
C ARG A 86 -3.68 6.56 -12.94
N VAL A 87 -3.65 6.03 -11.71
CA VAL A 87 -2.97 6.69 -10.58
C VAL A 87 -1.48 6.91 -10.87
N ALA A 88 -0.79 5.92 -11.43
CA ALA A 88 0.62 6.05 -11.80
C ALA A 88 0.85 7.12 -12.88
N GLU A 89 0.00 7.17 -13.91
CA GLU A 89 0.03 8.21 -14.96
C GLU A 89 -0.21 9.60 -14.36
N GLU A 90 -1.21 9.75 -13.50
CA GLU A 90 -1.51 11.01 -12.82
C GLU A 90 -0.38 11.47 -11.89
N LEU A 91 0.34 10.54 -11.26
CA LEU A 91 1.52 10.84 -10.45
C LEU A 91 2.69 11.29 -11.31
N GLN A 92 2.91 10.69 -12.48
CA GLN A 92 3.97 11.09 -13.42
C GLN A 92 3.78 12.51 -13.97
N LEU A 93 2.53 12.95 -14.12
CA LEU A 93 2.20 14.32 -14.55
C LEU A 93 2.27 15.35 -13.42
N THR A 94 2.49 14.91 -12.18
CA THR A 94 2.51 15.79 -11.02
C THR A 94 3.89 16.45 -10.88
N PRO A 95 3.96 17.78 -10.62
CA PRO A 95 5.21 18.46 -10.35
C PRO A 95 5.96 17.84 -9.16
N ALA A 96 7.30 17.92 -9.18
CA ALA A 96 8.15 17.30 -8.16
C ALA A 96 7.83 17.80 -6.74
N GLU A 97 7.43 19.07 -6.60
CA GLU A 97 7.12 19.71 -5.32
C GLU A 97 5.86 19.13 -4.66
N ALA A 98 4.85 18.74 -5.46
CA ALA A 98 3.59 18.17 -4.97
C ALA A 98 3.55 16.64 -5.04
N TYR A 99 4.57 16.03 -5.65
CA TYR A 99 4.60 14.60 -5.94
C TYR A 99 4.46 13.74 -4.68
N LEU A 100 5.23 14.04 -3.62
CA LEU A 100 5.23 13.25 -2.39
C LEU A 100 3.91 13.36 -1.62
N GLU A 101 3.28 14.54 -1.60
CA GLU A 101 1.98 14.71 -0.96
C GLU A 101 0.90 13.90 -1.69
N LYS A 102 0.88 13.99 -3.02
CA LYS A 102 -0.06 13.24 -3.86
C LYS A 102 0.19 11.73 -3.79
N PHE A 103 1.45 11.30 -3.77
CA PHE A 103 1.81 9.90 -3.57
C PHE A 103 1.35 9.39 -2.21
N ASN A 104 1.61 10.14 -1.13
CA ASN A 104 1.17 9.76 0.22
C ASN A 104 -0.34 9.65 0.31
N PHE A 105 -1.06 10.59 -0.30
CA PHE A 105 -2.52 10.55 -0.38
C PHE A 105 -3.01 9.30 -1.13
N ALA A 106 -2.46 9.03 -2.34
CA ALA A 106 -2.82 7.86 -3.13
C ALA A 106 -2.51 6.54 -2.41
N MET A 107 -1.38 6.46 -1.70
CA MET A 107 -1.00 5.30 -0.90
C MET A 107 -1.95 5.09 0.28
N ALA A 108 -2.30 6.14 1.02
CA ALA A 108 -3.26 6.06 2.13
C ALA A 108 -4.65 5.65 1.65
N GLN A 109 -5.11 6.24 0.54
CA GLN A 109 -6.37 5.89 -0.13
C GLN A 109 -6.38 4.41 -0.52
N PHE A 110 -5.31 3.93 -1.16
CA PHE A 110 -5.22 2.53 -1.56
C PHE A 110 -5.18 1.57 -0.36
N PHE A 111 -4.48 1.90 0.74
CA PHE A 111 -4.42 1.02 1.92
C PHE A 111 -5.78 0.87 2.59
N GLN A 112 -6.53 1.96 2.68
CA GLN A 112 -7.91 1.92 3.14
C GLN A 112 -8.78 1.10 2.19
N ALA A 113 -8.64 1.32 0.88
CA ALA A 113 -9.41 0.61 -0.13
C ALA A 113 -9.18 -0.91 -0.09
N VAL A 114 -7.93 -1.35 0.05
CA VAL A 114 -7.58 -2.77 0.18
C VAL A 114 -8.30 -3.41 1.37
N SER A 115 -8.38 -2.72 2.51
CA SER A 115 -9.07 -3.25 3.69
C SER A 115 -10.57 -3.45 3.42
N GLY A 116 -11.21 -2.51 2.72
CA GLY A 116 -12.62 -2.61 2.31
C GLY A 116 -12.86 -3.73 1.29
N ILE A 117 -12.02 -3.82 0.25
CA ILE A 117 -12.09 -4.86 -0.77
C ILE A 117 -11.92 -6.25 -0.13
N VAL A 118 -10.89 -6.44 0.70
CA VAL A 118 -10.64 -7.72 1.37
C VAL A 118 -11.80 -8.14 2.27
N ALA A 119 -12.48 -7.19 2.93
CA ALA A 119 -13.68 -7.48 3.73
C ALA A 119 -14.82 -8.04 2.86
N ILE A 120 -15.12 -7.36 1.74
CA ILE A 120 -16.17 -7.78 0.79
C ILE A 120 -15.84 -9.15 0.16
N PHE A 121 -14.59 -9.34 -0.24
CA PHE A 121 -14.12 -10.55 -0.92
C PHE A 121 -13.59 -11.64 0.02
N SER A 122 -13.81 -11.50 1.33
CA SER A 122 -13.27 -12.43 2.34
C SER A 122 -13.67 -13.89 2.10
N TYR A 123 -14.88 -14.13 1.59
CA TYR A 123 -15.34 -15.47 1.21
C TYR A 123 -14.56 -16.02 0.01
N MET A 124 -14.39 -15.23 -1.06
CA MET A 124 -13.57 -15.61 -2.21
C MET A 124 -12.11 -15.84 -1.80
N ASN A 125 -11.56 -15.01 -0.92
CA ASN A 125 -10.20 -15.18 -0.41
C ASN A 125 -10.04 -16.56 0.26
N ARG A 126 -10.97 -16.91 1.16
CA ARG A 126 -10.94 -18.15 1.94
C ARG A 126 -11.15 -19.42 1.10
N PHE A 127 -12.03 -19.38 0.10
CA PHE A 127 -12.46 -20.58 -0.63
C PHE A 127 -11.84 -20.73 -2.03
N TYR A 128 -11.26 -19.66 -2.57
CA TYR A 128 -10.62 -19.67 -3.89
C TYR A 128 -9.15 -19.27 -3.81
N VAL A 129 -8.84 -18.06 -3.35
CA VAL A 129 -7.48 -17.50 -3.42
C VAL A 129 -6.49 -18.30 -2.56
N THR A 130 -6.78 -18.51 -1.28
CA THR A 130 -5.86 -19.25 -0.39
C THR A 130 -5.72 -20.72 -0.79
N PRO A 131 -6.80 -21.48 -1.07
CA PRO A 131 -6.65 -22.90 -1.37
C PRO A 131 -6.14 -23.19 -2.78
N LYS A 132 -6.53 -22.40 -3.80
CA LYS A 132 -6.20 -22.68 -5.21
C LYS A 132 -4.99 -21.90 -5.72
N LEU A 133 -4.83 -20.64 -5.31
CA LEU A 133 -3.73 -19.79 -5.76
C LEU A 133 -2.56 -19.76 -4.77
N HIS A 134 -2.72 -20.37 -3.59
CA HIS A 134 -1.71 -20.41 -2.53
C HIS A 134 -1.17 -19.03 -2.12
N THR A 135 -2.05 -18.03 -2.17
CA THR A 135 -1.73 -16.63 -1.82
C THR A 135 -2.83 -16.04 -0.94
N ASP A 136 -2.74 -14.74 -0.69
CA ASP A 136 -3.75 -13.97 0.02
C ASP A 136 -4.13 -12.73 -0.80
N LEU A 137 -5.42 -12.40 -0.84
CA LEU A 137 -5.92 -11.30 -1.65
C LEU A 137 -5.28 -9.95 -1.27
N LYS A 138 -5.04 -9.70 0.03
CA LYS A 138 -4.36 -8.47 0.46
C LYS A 138 -2.96 -8.40 -0.13
N LYS A 139 -2.22 -9.53 -0.12
CA LYS A 139 -0.87 -9.61 -0.68
C LYS A 139 -0.87 -9.36 -2.19
N GLU A 140 -1.80 -9.95 -2.93
CA GLU A 140 -1.91 -9.71 -4.38
C GLU A 140 -2.20 -8.24 -4.70
N LEU A 141 -3.13 -7.60 -3.98
CA LEU A 141 -3.42 -6.18 -4.16
C LEU A 141 -2.23 -5.29 -3.80
N TRP A 142 -1.52 -5.59 -2.71
CA TRP A 142 -0.29 -4.88 -2.32
C TRP A 142 0.81 -5.04 -3.36
N LYS A 143 0.94 -6.23 -3.95
CA LYS A 143 1.90 -6.48 -5.04
C LYS A 143 1.57 -5.65 -6.28
N LEU A 144 0.29 -5.48 -6.62
CA LEU A 144 -0.12 -4.60 -7.73
C LEU A 144 0.32 -3.15 -7.49
N PHE A 145 0.03 -2.59 -6.31
CA PHE A 145 0.44 -1.22 -5.98
C PHE A 145 1.96 -1.07 -5.95
N THR A 146 2.66 -2.06 -5.41
CA THR A 146 4.12 -2.09 -5.39
C THR A 146 4.67 -2.03 -6.81
N ASN A 147 4.22 -2.90 -7.70
CA ASN A 147 4.77 -3.00 -9.05
C ASN A 147 4.37 -1.85 -9.98
N LEU A 148 3.16 -1.29 -9.80
CA LEU A 148 2.62 -0.29 -10.73
C LEU A 148 2.88 1.15 -10.26
N VAL A 149 3.03 1.37 -8.96
CA VAL A 149 3.09 2.72 -8.37
C VAL A 149 4.36 2.94 -7.54
N ALA A 150 4.64 2.07 -6.57
CA ALA A 150 5.66 2.33 -5.54
C ALA A 150 7.09 1.90 -5.90
N ASP A 151 7.30 0.84 -6.67
CA ASP A 151 8.62 0.40 -7.12
C ASP A 151 9.05 1.18 -8.38
N ASN A 152 9.24 2.49 -8.20
CA ASN A 152 9.66 3.37 -9.28
C ASN A 152 10.90 4.20 -8.84
N ALA A 153 11.88 4.32 -9.73
CA ALA A 153 13.14 5.00 -9.41
C ALA A 153 12.97 6.50 -9.14
N PHE A 154 11.96 7.13 -9.77
CA PHE A 154 11.67 8.55 -9.60
C PHE A 154 11.25 8.88 -8.17
N LEU A 155 10.39 8.07 -7.55
CA LEU A 155 9.94 8.20 -6.16
C LEU A 155 11.14 8.21 -5.21
N PHE A 156 12.06 7.24 -5.36
CA PHE A 156 13.25 7.19 -4.51
C PHE A 156 14.15 8.42 -4.73
N GLY A 157 14.32 8.88 -5.97
CA GLY A 157 15.04 10.11 -6.27
C GLY A 157 14.42 11.35 -5.62
N VAL A 158 13.09 11.50 -5.70
CA VAL A 158 12.37 12.62 -5.07
C VAL A 158 12.44 12.54 -3.54
N ILE A 159 12.36 11.35 -2.95
CA ILE A 159 12.52 11.16 -1.50
C ILE A 159 13.93 11.54 -1.04
N GLU A 160 14.97 11.15 -1.78
CA GLU A 160 16.36 11.49 -1.48
C GLU A 160 16.61 13.00 -1.59
N GLU A 161 16.11 13.64 -2.66
CA GLU A 161 16.20 15.08 -2.82
C GLU A 161 15.48 15.81 -1.68
N ALA A 162 14.25 15.42 -1.36
CA ALA A 162 13.49 15.98 -0.25
C ALA A 162 14.19 15.78 1.10
N SER A 163 14.88 14.64 1.28
CA SER A 163 15.63 14.34 2.51
C SER A 163 16.92 15.14 2.65
N SER A 164 17.44 15.70 1.55
CA SER A 164 18.61 16.58 1.56
C SER A 164 18.28 18.04 1.90
N LYS A 165 17.02 18.44 1.73
CA LYS A 165 16.54 19.82 1.94
C LYS A 165 15.79 19.92 3.27
N PRO A 166 16.29 20.67 4.27
CA PRO A 166 15.55 20.91 5.51
C PRO A 166 14.18 21.53 5.22
N PHE A 167 13.13 21.00 5.86
CA PHE A 167 11.74 21.50 5.75
C PHE A 167 11.11 21.47 4.34
N GLY A 168 11.71 20.76 3.38
CA GLY A 168 11.16 20.66 2.01
C GLY A 168 9.83 19.90 1.94
N VAL A 169 9.58 18.98 2.88
CA VAL A 169 8.36 18.18 2.99
C VAL A 169 8.00 18.04 4.46
N ASP A 170 6.71 18.00 4.78
CA ASP A 170 6.24 17.71 6.13
C ASP A 170 6.81 16.37 6.63
N PRO A 171 7.52 16.33 7.78
CA PRO A 171 8.06 15.09 8.34
C PRO A 171 7.02 13.99 8.56
N GLN A 172 5.75 14.33 8.80
CA GLN A 172 4.66 13.35 8.94
C GLN A 172 4.34 12.67 7.60
N ILE A 173 4.37 13.42 6.50
CA ILE A 173 4.17 12.87 5.16
C ILE A 173 5.32 11.92 4.83
N MET A 174 6.56 12.35 5.06
CA MET A 174 7.73 11.51 4.84
C MET A 174 7.68 10.22 5.68
N MET A 175 7.34 10.34 6.97
CA MET A 175 7.20 9.19 7.86
C MET A 175 6.11 8.22 7.38
N SER A 176 4.96 8.75 6.96
CA SER A 176 3.85 7.96 6.42
C SER A 176 4.28 7.19 5.17
N ILE A 177 4.95 7.86 4.23
CA ILE A 177 5.50 7.24 3.01
C ILE A 177 6.46 6.11 3.37
N ILE A 178 7.47 6.37 4.19
CA ILE A 178 8.51 5.38 4.54
C ILE A 178 7.91 4.16 5.26
N LYS A 179 7.01 4.38 6.22
CA LYS A 179 6.30 3.28 6.90
C LYS A 179 5.40 2.50 5.94
N GLY A 180 4.74 3.18 5.01
CA GLY A 180 3.91 2.56 3.99
C GLY A 180 4.70 1.70 3.02
N LEU A 181 5.82 2.23 2.50
CA LEU A 181 6.75 1.49 1.65
C LEU A 181 7.30 0.25 2.35
N HIS A 182 7.74 0.38 3.61
CA HIS A 182 8.22 -0.76 4.39
C HIS A 182 7.12 -1.82 4.62
N SER A 183 5.87 -1.38 4.80
CA SER A 183 4.73 -2.29 4.96
C SER A 183 4.41 -3.05 3.66
N LEU A 184 4.54 -2.38 2.50
CA LEU A 184 4.34 -2.99 1.19
C LEU A 184 5.42 -4.01 0.86
N ASN A 185 6.69 -3.61 1.02
CA ASN A 185 7.84 -4.47 0.77
C ASN A 185 9.02 -4.08 1.69
N PRO A 186 9.35 -4.92 2.68
CA PRO A 186 10.49 -4.70 3.57
C PRO A 186 11.83 -4.55 2.83
N GLU A 187 11.98 -5.14 1.64
CA GLU A 187 13.20 -5.08 0.82
C GLU A 187 13.57 -3.65 0.42
N PHE A 188 12.62 -2.71 0.42
CA PHE A 188 12.94 -1.29 0.18
C PHE A 188 13.88 -0.71 1.23
N SER A 189 13.79 -1.19 2.49
CA SER A 189 14.72 -0.76 3.54
C SER A 189 16.15 -1.25 3.30
N ILE A 190 16.34 -2.35 2.57
CA ILE A 190 17.67 -2.86 2.22
C ILE A 190 18.30 -1.97 1.13
N ARG A 191 17.49 -1.43 0.21
CA ARG A 191 17.98 -0.53 -0.85
C ARG A 191 18.48 0.81 -0.31
N ASN A 192 17.85 1.37 0.72
CA ASN A 192 18.29 2.61 1.37
C ASN A 192 18.10 2.55 2.90
N PRO A 193 18.96 1.85 3.65
CA PRO A 193 18.75 1.59 5.07
C PRO A 193 18.88 2.85 5.93
N VAL A 194 19.71 3.81 5.52
CA VAL A 194 19.92 5.07 6.23
C VAL A 194 18.67 5.94 6.20
N LEU A 195 17.99 6.02 5.05
CA LEU A 195 16.74 6.75 4.91
C LEU A 195 15.63 6.17 5.80
N PHE A 196 15.46 4.85 5.76
CA PHE A 196 14.39 4.18 6.52
C PHE A 196 14.64 4.23 8.04
N ALA A 197 15.90 4.14 8.47
CA ALA A 197 16.28 4.21 9.89
C ALA A 197 15.95 5.55 10.57
N ARG A 198 15.81 6.64 9.81
CA ARG A 198 15.39 7.95 10.35
C ARG A 198 13.94 7.94 10.85
N PHE A 199 13.09 7.06 10.31
CA PHE A 199 11.64 7.04 10.57
C PHE A 199 11.15 5.75 11.21
N ILE A 200 11.93 4.68 11.16
CA ILE A 200 11.58 3.37 11.72
C ILE A 200 12.74 2.90 12.62
N PRO A 201 12.48 2.69 13.93
CA PRO A 201 13.52 2.23 14.85
C PRO A 201 13.94 0.79 14.56
N ASN A 202 15.18 0.44 14.90
CA ASN A 202 15.75 -0.91 14.81
C ASN A 202 15.87 -1.51 13.38
N ILE A 203 15.88 -0.68 12.33
CA ILE A 203 16.20 -1.15 10.97
C ILE A 203 17.70 -1.41 10.80
N LEU A 204 18.53 -0.57 11.39
CA LEU A 204 19.97 -0.76 11.38
C LEU A 204 20.40 -1.73 12.49
N PRO A 205 21.45 -2.54 12.27
CA PRO A 205 22.03 -3.35 13.33
C PRO A 205 22.47 -2.46 14.50
N PRO A 206 22.37 -2.95 15.75
CA PRO A 206 22.87 -2.22 16.90
C PRO A 206 24.36 -1.94 16.73
N THR A 207 24.78 -0.74 17.13
CA THR A 207 26.18 -0.35 17.12
C THR A 207 27.00 -1.34 17.94
N GLN A 208 28.01 -1.94 17.31
CA GLN A 208 28.93 -2.85 17.98
C GLN A 208 30.15 -2.08 18.52
N CYS A 209 30.81 -2.62 19.57
CA CYS A 209 31.90 -1.91 20.25
C CYS A 209 33.13 -1.64 19.34
N ASP A 210 33.32 -2.47 18.33
CA ASP A 210 34.35 -2.34 17.30
C ASP A 210 34.13 -1.14 16.35
N GLN A 211 32.88 -0.64 16.25
CA GLN A 211 32.52 0.52 15.43
C GLN A 211 32.75 1.86 16.16
N LEU A 212 32.95 1.85 17.48
CA LEU A 212 33.14 3.05 18.29
C LEU A 212 34.31 3.95 17.81
N PRO A 213 35.49 3.41 17.46
CA PRO A 213 36.59 4.24 16.96
C PRO A 213 36.23 5.00 15.68
N SER A 214 35.48 4.36 14.77
CA SER A 214 35.02 5.00 13.52
C SER A 214 34.04 6.13 13.81
N LEU A 215 33.06 5.88 14.69
CA LEU A 215 32.06 6.88 15.08
C LEU A 215 32.70 8.09 15.79
N ILE A 216 33.70 7.86 16.65
CA ILE A 216 34.45 8.94 17.31
C ILE A 216 35.17 9.79 16.25
N GLN A 217 35.73 9.16 15.22
CA GLN A 217 36.43 9.87 14.16
C GLN A 217 35.47 10.67 13.28
N GLU A 218 34.31 10.11 12.92
CA GLU A 218 33.25 10.82 12.19
C GLU A 218 32.74 12.04 12.97
N ASP A 219 32.51 11.89 14.29
CA ASP A 219 32.06 12.99 15.14
C ASP A 219 33.12 14.10 15.24
N ARG A 220 34.41 13.76 15.32
CA ARG A 220 35.51 14.75 15.28
C ARG A 220 35.51 15.54 13.97
N LEU A 221 35.37 14.86 12.84
CA LEU A 221 35.34 15.50 11.52
C LEU A 221 34.13 16.41 11.38
N LEU A 222 32.96 15.98 11.88
CA LEU A 222 31.75 16.80 11.89
C LEU A 222 31.94 18.06 12.74
N GLN A 223 32.47 17.92 13.95
CA GLN A 223 32.74 19.05 14.84
C GLN A 223 33.72 20.04 14.21
N GLU A 224 34.78 19.54 13.56
CA GLU A 224 35.76 20.38 12.86
C GLU A 224 35.11 21.12 11.69
N ASN A 225 34.29 20.45 10.90
CA ASN A 225 33.57 21.02 9.77
C ASN A 225 32.60 22.13 10.22
N LEU A 226 31.85 21.93 11.31
CA LEU A 226 30.95 22.93 11.88
C LEU A 226 31.69 24.21 12.30
N VAL A 227 32.88 24.06 12.89
CA VAL A 227 33.70 25.20 13.31
C VAL A 227 34.31 25.93 12.11
N THR A 228 34.89 25.19 11.16
CA THR A 228 35.64 25.78 10.04
C THR A 228 34.77 26.30 8.90
N SER A 229 33.69 25.60 8.55
CA SER A 229 32.88 25.93 7.36
C SER A 229 31.53 26.56 7.69
N GLN A 230 30.96 26.30 8.87
CA GLN A 230 29.66 26.86 9.27
C GLN A 230 29.79 27.97 10.34
N GLY A 231 31.02 28.30 10.77
CA GLY A 231 31.28 29.43 11.65
C GLY A 231 30.79 29.26 13.09
N PHE A 232 30.47 28.04 13.52
CA PHE A 232 30.10 27.77 14.91
C PHE A 232 31.32 27.93 15.81
N THR A 233 31.29 28.92 16.71
CA THR A 233 32.35 29.13 17.70
C THR A 233 32.09 28.29 18.95
N ARG A 234 33.15 27.63 19.45
CA ARG A 234 33.15 26.95 20.76
C ARG A 234 33.25 27.95 21.92
N GLU A 235 32.56 29.09 21.85
CA GLU A 235 32.56 30.04 22.95
C GLU A 235 31.84 29.45 24.18
N GLU A 236 32.40 29.76 25.35
CA GLU A 236 32.25 29.06 26.62
C GLU A 236 30.79 28.75 27.02
N THR A 237 30.42 27.46 27.00
CA THR A 237 29.23 26.92 27.68
C THR A 237 29.47 26.73 29.18
N GLY A 238 30.30 27.58 29.79
CA GLY A 238 30.53 27.62 31.24
C GLY A 238 29.33 28.19 32.03
N LYS A 239 28.35 28.80 31.37
CA LYS A 239 27.09 29.17 32.01
C LYS A 239 26.17 27.96 32.06
N LYS A 240 26.34 27.12 33.08
CA LYS A 240 25.20 26.39 33.67
C LYS A 240 24.04 27.39 33.74
N ARG A 241 22.87 27.05 33.21
CA ARG A 241 21.65 27.82 33.50
C ARG A 241 21.60 27.96 35.02
N SER A 242 21.83 29.16 35.55
CA SER A 242 21.46 29.44 36.94
C SER A 242 19.98 29.14 37.00
N GLY A 243 19.60 28.11 37.77
CA GLY A 243 18.20 27.92 38.10
C GLY A 243 17.77 29.20 38.78
N GLU A 244 16.98 30.03 38.08
CA GLU A 244 16.30 31.14 38.72
C GLU A 244 15.42 30.50 39.79
N ASP A 245 15.74 30.84 41.03
CA ASP A 245 15.04 30.43 42.22
C ASP A 245 13.54 30.67 42.02
N PHE A 246 12.78 29.58 42.16
CA PHE A 246 11.35 29.62 42.45
C PHE A 246 11.17 30.36 43.79
N GLN A 247 11.13 31.69 43.75
CA GLN A 247 10.61 32.48 44.86
C GLN A 247 9.10 32.40 44.82
N GLY A 248 8.57 31.43 45.55
CA GLY A 248 7.18 31.47 45.97
C GLY A 248 6.92 32.69 46.85
N ARG A 249 6.02 33.56 46.38
CA ARG A 249 5.08 34.33 47.20
C ARG A 249 3.79 34.48 46.43
#